data_AF-A0A0D2LLS0-F1
#
_entry.id   AF-A0A0D2LLS0-F1
#
_cell.length_a   1.000
_cell.length_b   1.000
_cell.length_c   1.000
_cell.angle_alpha   90.00
_cell.angle_beta   90.00
_cell.angle_gamma   90.00
#
_symmetry.space_group_name_H-M   'P 1'
#
loop_
_entity.id
_entity.type
_entity.pdbx_description
1 polymer ?
#
loop_
_entity_poly.entity_id
_entity_poly.type
_entity_poly.pdbx_seq_one_letter_code
_entity_poly.pdbx_strand_id
1 'polypeptide(L)'
;MNLNHPAGPPHPPTPSAQGWGATTGYQDQWTWDQASETYALDPEMSAKLRAANPQAYANVLRRCLEAAGRGIWRPDESVVQQLRQRFAEMDDELEGVAGPR
;
A
#
# COMPACT_ATOMS: atom_id res chain seq x y z
N MET A 1 30.49 11.05 -1.89
CA MET A 1 29.31 11.09 -2.78
C MET A 1 28.08 11.34 -1.93
N ASN A 2 27.45 12.50 -2.11
CA ASN A 2 26.25 12.93 -1.39
C ASN A 2 25.02 12.35 -2.10
N LEU A 3 24.35 11.35 -1.49
CA LEU A 3 23.10 10.79 -2.01
C LEU A 3 21.95 11.47 -1.27
N ASN A 4 21.47 12.55 -1.85
CA ASN A 4 20.24 13.24 -1.49
C ASN A 4 19.05 12.31 -1.80
N HIS A 5 18.67 11.46 -0.86
CA HIS A 5 17.32 10.89 -0.80
C HIS A 5 16.40 11.96 -0.19
N PRO A 6 15.26 12.30 -0.82
CA PRO A 6 14.27 13.14 -0.16
C PRO A 6 13.83 12.44 1.13
N ALA A 7 13.94 13.15 2.24
CA ALA A 7 13.55 12.65 3.55
C ALA A 7 12.06 12.29 3.56
N GLY A 8 11.76 11.00 3.42
CA GLY A 8 10.50 10.44 3.90
C GLY A 8 10.37 10.66 5.42
N PRO A 9 9.15 10.62 5.97
CA PRO A 9 8.93 10.84 7.40
C PRO A 9 9.84 9.91 8.24
N PRO A 10 10.30 10.35 9.41
CA PRO A 10 11.32 9.64 10.18
C PRO A 10 10.87 8.21 10.50
N HIS A 11 11.66 7.24 10.02
CA HIS A 11 11.56 5.84 10.41
C HIS A 11 11.47 5.74 11.94
N PRO A 12 10.50 4.98 12.52
CA PRO A 12 10.59 4.68 13.94
C PRO A 12 11.90 3.91 14.18
N PRO A 13 12.63 4.19 15.27
CA PRO A 13 13.82 3.42 15.62
C PRO A 13 13.43 1.95 15.74
N THR A 14 14.28 1.07 15.23
CA THR A 14 14.20 -0.40 15.44
C THR A 14 13.80 -0.68 16.89
N PRO A 15 12.75 -1.48 17.16
CA PRO A 15 12.29 -1.66 18.52
C PRO A 15 13.35 -2.42 19.32
N SER A 16 14.15 -1.69 20.09
CA SER A 16 14.75 -2.24 21.30
C SER A 16 13.58 -2.58 22.22
N ALA A 17 13.52 -3.84 22.63
CA ALA A 17 12.35 -4.47 23.22
C ALA A 17 11.96 -3.95 24.62
N GLN A 18 11.63 -2.68 24.81
CA GLN A 18 11.06 -2.20 26.07
C GLN A 18 10.02 -1.11 25.83
N GLY A 19 8.75 -1.46 26.05
CA GLY A 19 7.66 -0.48 26.16
C GLY A 19 6.29 -1.01 25.76
N TRP A 20 5.73 -1.93 26.55
CA TRP A 20 4.30 -2.21 26.50
C TRP A 20 3.53 -0.91 26.84
N GLY A 21 2.83 -0.31 25.86
CA GLY A 21 1.84 0.72 26.21
C GLY A 21 1.32 1.71 25.15
N ALA A 22 2.00 1.99 24.02
CA ALA A 22 1.56 3.14 23.18
C ALA A 22 1.73 3.03 21.66
N THR A 23 2.24 1.93 21.09
CA THR A 23 2.80 1.95 19.72
C THR A 23 2.03 1.18 18.65
N THR A 24 0.94 0.48 18.98
CA THR A 24 0.20 -0.36 18.02
C THR A 24 -0.24 0.45 16.79
N GLY A 25 -0.77 1.66 16.99
CA GLY A 25 -1.23 2.49 15.86
C GLY A 25 -0.11 3.05 14.97
N TYR A 26 1.05 3.39 15.53
CA TYR A 26 2.13 4.01 14.75
C TYR A 26 2.90 2.98 13.91
N GLN A 27 3.08 1.79 14.46
CA GLN A 27 3.71 0.68 13.74
C GLN A 27 2.83 0.17 12.59
N ASP A 28 1.50 0.13 12.78
CA ASP A 28 0.55 -0.18 11.71
C ASP A 28 0.62 0.86 10.58
N GLN A 29 0.60 2.16 10.90
CA GLN A 29 0.64 3.23 9.89
C GLN A 29 1.85 3.12 8.95
N TRP A 30 3.05 2.94 9.50
CA TRP A 30 4.28 2.76 8.70
C TRP A 30 4.24 1.49 7.85
N THR A 31 3.66 0.42 8.38
CA THR A 31 3.53 -0.85 7.66
C THR A 31 2.64 -0.69 6.43
N TRP A 32 1.52 0.03 6.57
CA TRP A 32 0.62 0.33 5.45
C TRP A 32 1.25 1.30 4.43
N ASP A 33 1.99 2.30 4.89
CA ASP A 33 2.70 3.25 4.03
C ASP A 33 3.67 2.51 3.11
N GLN A 34 4.60 1.74 3.70
CA GLN A 34 5.59 0.95 2.97
C GLN A 34 4.95 -0.08 2.03
N ALA A 35 3.87 -0.73 2.47
CA ALA A 35 3.14 -1.68 1.63
C ALA A 35 2.49 -0.99 0.44
N SER A 36 1.89 0.18 0.63
CA SER A 36 1.28 0.96 -0.44
C SER A 36 2.33 1.49 -1.43
N GLU A 37 3.46 2.00 -0.93
CA GLU A 37 4.55 2.49 -1.76
C GLU A 37 5.14 1.36 -2.59
N THR A 38 5.47 0.24 -1.96
CA THR A 38 6.15 -0.89 -2.63
C THR A 38 5.23 -1.63 -3.59
N TYR A 39 3.99 -1.92 -3.20
CA TYR A 39 3.14 -2.81 -3.99
C TYR A 39 2.14 -2.08 -4.86
N ALA A 40 1.77 -0.84 -4.55
CA ALA A 40 0.78 -0.09 -5.31
C ALA A 40 1.39 1.08 -6.09
N LEU A 41 2.24 1.89 -5.47
CA LEU A 41 2.77 3.12 -6.07
C LEU A 41 4.00 2.88 -6.94
N ASP A 42 4.87 1.92 -6.58
CA ASP A 42 6.04 1.56 -7.36
C ASP A 42 5.63 0.86 -8.67
N PRO A 43 5.97 1.44 -9.84
CA PRO A 43 5.52 0.92 -11.12
C PRO A 43 6.16 -0.44 -11.47
N GLU A 44 7.37 -0.71 -11.01
CA GLU A 44 8.07 -1.96 -11.32
C GLU A 44 7.48 -3.13 -10.52
N MET A 45 7.34 -2.95 -9.21
CA MET A 45 6.78 -3.95 -8.31
C MET A 45 5.29 -4.16 -8.53
N SER A 46 4.52 -3.09 -8.80
CA SER A 46 3.11 -3.22 -9.17
C SER A 46 2.94 -4.03 -10.46
N ALA A 47 3.74 -3.77 -11.49
CA ALA A 47 3.73 -4.55 -12.73
C ALA A 47 4.11 -6.02 -12.49
N LYS A 48 5.17 -6.28 -11.70
CA LYS A 48 5.58 -7.64 -11.34
C LYS A 48 4.49 -8.40 -10.58
N LEU A 49 3.88 -7.78 -9.57
CA LEU A 49 2.84 -8.42 -8.75
C LEU A 49 1.56 -8.66 -9.57
N ARG A 50 1.16 -7.68 -10.39
CA ARG A 50 0.04 -7.82 -11.34
C ARG A 50 0.27 -8.96 -12.32
N ALA A 51 1.46 -9.07 -12.91
CA ALA A 51 1.79 -10.14 -13.86
C ALA A 51 1.87 -11.52 -13.19
N ALA A 52 2.38 -11.59 -11.96
CA ALA A 52 2.51 -12.85 -11.22
C ALA A 52 1.15 -13.35 -10.70
N ASN A 53 0.33 -12.46 -10.13
CA ASN A 53 -0.99 -12.79 -9.61
C ASN A 53 -1.88 -11.52 -9.53
N PRO A 54 -2.71 -11.26 -10.56
CA PRO A 54 -3.55 -10.06 -10.61
C PRO A 54 -4.60 -10.03 -9.49
N GLN A 55 -5.11 -11.19 -9.05
CA GLN A 55 -6.00 -11.26 -7.89
C GLN A 55 -5.31 -10.89 -6.58
N ALA A 56 -4.04 -11.29 -6.40
CA ALA A 56 -3.27 -10.89 -5.21
C ALA A 56 -3.02 -9.38 -5.20
N TYR A 57 -2.68 -8.79 -6.35
CA TYR A 57 -2.53 -7.34 -6.48
C TYR A 57 -3.83 -6.60 -6.13
N ALA A 58 -4.98 -7.00 -6.69
CA ALA A 58 -6.28 -6.43 -6.36
C ALA A 58 -6.60 -6.51 -4.86
N ASN A 59 -6.28 -7.65 -4.23
CA ASN A 59 -6.47 -7.83 -2.79
C ASN A 59 -5.60 -6.90 -1.93
N VAL A 60 -4.36 -6.62 -2.35
CA VAL A 60 -3.48 -5.66 -1.66
C VAL A 60 -4.10 -4.26 -1.71
N LEU A 61 -4.52 -3.81 -2.89
CA LEU A 61 -5.18 -2.51 -3.06
C LEU A 61 -6.45 -2.40 -2.21
N ARG A 62 -7.30 -3.43 -2.25
CA ARG A 62 -8.52 -3.50 -1.44
C ARG A 62 -8.22 -3.37 0.06
N ARG A 63 -7.23 -4.11 0.57
CA ARG A 63 -6.85 -4.05 2.00
C ARG A 63 -6.34 -2.67 2.40
N CYS A 64 -5.55 -2.02 1.55
CA CYS A 64 -5.09 -0.65 1.79
C CYS A 64 -6.27 0.33 1.86
N LEU A 65 -7.24 0.20 0.95
CA LEU A 65 -8.46 1.02 0.96
C LEU A 65 -9.35 0.73 2.17
N GLU A 66 -9.48 -0.53 2.60
CA GLU A 66 -10.20 -0.89 3.84
C GLU A 66 -9.52 -0.32 5.09
N ALA A 67 -8.18 -0.37 5.15
CA ALA A 67 -7.41 0.21 6.26
C ALA A 67 -7.59 1.73 6.34
N ALA A 68 -7.57 2.41 5.18
CA ALA A 68 -7.85 3.84 5.08
C ALA A 68 -9.30 4.17 5.51
N GLY A 69 -10.28 3.41 5.03
CA GLY A 69 -11.70 3.62 5.35
C GLY A 69 -12.06 3.32 6.81
N ARG A 70 -11.32 2.43 7.48
CA ARG A 70 -11.50 2.11 8.91
C ARG A 70 -10.70 3.02 9.84
N GLY A 71 -9.91 3.94 9.30
CA GLY A 71 -9.02 4.80 10.07
C GLY A 71 -7.85 4.08 10.74
N ILE A 72 -7.57 2.84 10.33
CA ILE A 72 -6.39 2.06 10.76
C ILE A 72 -5.14 2.68 10.13
N TRP A 73 -5.26 3.10 8.88
CA TRP A 73 -4.26 3.84 8.12
C TRP A 73 -4.82 5.21 7.72
N ARG A 74 -3.99 6.24 7.71
CA ARG A 74 -4.38 7.63 7.41
C ARG A 74 -3.43 8.25 6.37
N PRO A 75 -3.42 7.74 5.13
CA PRO A 75 -2.60 8.31 4.07
C PRO A 75 -3.19 9.61 3.54
N ASP A 76 -2.40 10.34 2.76
CA ASP A 76 -2.87 11.48 1.99
C ASP A 76 -4.01 11.11 1.03
N GLU A 77 -4.91 12.06 0.81
CA GLU A 77 -6.04 11.88 -0.09
C GLU A 77 -5.58 11.48 -1.51
N SER A 78 -4.46 12.05 -1.98
CA SER A 78 -3.84 11.68 -3.26
C SER A 78 -3.50 10.19 -3.35
N VAL A 79 -2.97 9.61 -2.27
CA VAL A 79 -2.63 8.17 -2.21
C VAL A 79 -3.91 7.34 -2.24
N VAL A 80 -4.94 7.74 -1.49
CA VAL A 80 -6.25 7.05 -1.52
C VAL A 80 -6.85 7.08 -2.93
N GLN A 81 -6.82 8.22 -3.62
CA GLN A 81 -7.33 8.34 -4.99
C GLN A 81 -6.56 7.46 -5.96
N GLN A 82 -5.23 7.44 -5.86
CA GLN A 82 -4.38 6.58 -6.67
C GLN A 82 -4.67 5.08 -6.43
N LEU A 83 -4.88 4.66 -5.19
CA LEU A 83 -5.25 3.29 -4.86
C LEU A 83 -6.63 2.91 -5.43
N ARG A 84 -7.60 3.83 -5.36
CA ARG A 84 -8.93 3.63 -5.95
C ARG A 84 -8.87 3.48 -7.47
N GLN A 85 -8.10 4.34 -8.14
CA GLN A 85 -7.93 4.28 -9.59
C GLN A 85 -7.33 2.94 -10.03
N ARG A 86 -6.22 2.53 -9.39
CA ARG A 86 -5.56 1.25 -9.69
C ARG A 86 -6.45 0.05 -9.39
N PHE A 87 -7.27 0.13 -8.34
CA PHE A 87 -8.20 -0.94 -7.99
C PHE A 87 -9.29 -1.08 -9.03
N ALA A 88 -9.86 0.03 -9.51
CA ALA A 88 -10.86 0.03 -10.58
C ALA A 88 -10.30 -0.52 -11.91
N GLU A 89 -9.07 -0.14 -12.27
CA GLU A 89 -8.39 -0.70 -13.45
C GLU A 89 -8.20 -2.21 -13.34
N MET A 90 -7.84 -2.70 -12.14
CA MET A 90 -7.67 -4.12 -11.90
C MET A 90 -8.99 -4.89 -11.92
N ASP A 91 -10.08 -4.28 -11.42
CA ASP A 91 -11.41 -4.88 -11.42
C ASP A 91 -11.90 -5.08 -12.87
N ASP A 92 -11.75 -4.06 -13.72
CA ASP A 92 -12.06 -4.12 -15.16
C ASP A 92 -11.26 -5.22 -15.88
N GLU A 93 -9.95 -5.30 -15.61
CA GLU A 93 -9.12 -6.37 -16.17
C GLU A 93 -9.53 -7.76 -15.70
N LEU A 94 -9.85 -7.92 -14.42
CA LEU A 94 -10.25 -9.21 -13.85
C LEU A 94 -11.62 -9.63 -14.36
N GLU A 95 -12.57 -8.71 -14.53
CA GLU A 95 -13.86 -8.96 -15.19
C GLU A 95 -13.67 -9.33 -16.66
N GLY A 96 -12.77 -8.65 -17.38
CA GLY A 96 -12.44 -8.95 -18.78
C GLY A 96 -11.76 -10.31 -18.97
N VAL A 97 -10.90 -10.73 -18.02
CA VAL A 97 -10.26 -12.07 -18.00
C VAL A 97 -11.25 -13.16 -17.59
N ALA A 98 -12.23 -12.86 -16.74
CA ALA A 98 -13.26 -13.80 -16.30
C ALA A 98 -14.34 -14.11 -17.36
N GLY A 99 -14.36 -13.36 -18.48
CA GLY A 99 -14.97 -13.79 -19.74
C GLY A 99 -16.02 -12.82 -20.33
N PRO A 100 -16.20 -12.82 -21.66
CA PRO A 100 -17.28 -12.06 -22.32
C PRO A 100 -18.65 -12.71 -22.06
N ARG A 101 -19.69 -11.89 -21.98
CA ARG A 101 -21.08 -12.33 -22.17
C ARG A 101 -21.37 -12.53 -23.66
#